data_AF-A0A2N9N2H2-F1
#
_entry.id   AF-A0A2N9N2H2-F1
#
_cell.length_a   1.000
_cell.length_b   1.000
_cell.length_c   1.000
_cell.angle_alpha   90.00
_cell.angle_beta   90.00
_cell.angle_gamma   90.00
#
_symmetry.space_group_name_H-M   'P 1'
#
loop_
_entity.id
_entity.type
_entity.pdbx_description
1 polymer ?
#
loop_
_entity_poly.entity_id
_entity_poly.type
_entity_poly.pdbx_seq_one_letter_code
_entity_poly.pdbx_strand_id
1 'polypeptide(L)'
;MIARIGRLAVVVIGLAALASAGTITFGLDGDPGQNYTFVPIGAPNGVTDTEPAGPYPGWLGQNIPADAGYFFCISFLKTATFGASYDGTITTPSTLEELEAAFLGADLVSLGGQNAPLAEKGAISMAIWQITDPTPGDVPRDPAAQPYVTAAQNAYATGNLSAADFPNTTIFVPDNTGIQTFMLAAAESLPGKSISGNELSATPEPTGIVLIVTGLCLICLSRIKMAKRATK
;
A
#
# COMPACT_ATOMS: atom_id res chain seq x y z
N MET A 1 -22.73 25.00 -58.44
CA MET A 1 -22.50 25.13 -56.98
C MET A 1 -22.34 23.73 -56.41
N ILE A 2 -21.11 23.29 -56.13
CA ILE A 2 -20.81 21.94 -55.63
C ILE A 2 -20.06 22.10 -54.31
N ALA A 3 -20.68 21.68 -53.22
CA ALA A 3 -20.16 21.79 -51.86
C ALA A 3 -19.07 20.73 -51.61
N ARG A 4 -17.88 21.17 -51.20
CA ARG A 4 -16.79 20.31 -50.70
C ARG A 4 -17.06 19.99 -49.22
N ILE A 5 -17.42 18.76 -48.92
CA ILE A 5 -17.50 18.23 -47.55
C ILE A 5 -16.09 17.77 -47.16
N GLY A 6 -15.40 18.58 -46.36
CA GLY A 6 -14.13 18.23 -45.74
C GLY A 6 -14.36 17.18 -44.64
N ARG A 7 -13.75 16.00 -44.79
CA ARG A 7 -13.68 15.00 -43.73
C ARG A 7 -12.61 15.43 -42.71
N LEU A 8 -13.04 15.78 -41.51
CA LEU A 8 -12.17 15.98 -40.36
C LEU A 8 -11.88 14.60 -39.75
N ALA A 9 -10.66 14.08 -39.94
CA ALA A 9 -10.19 12.89 -39.24
C ALA A 9 -9.68 13.33 -37.87
N VAL A 10 -10.43 13.01 -36.82
CA VAL A 10 -9.96 13.12 -35.43
C VAL A 10 -9.00 11.98 -35.18
N VAL A 11 -7.70 12.28 -35.14
CA VAL A 11 -6.68 11.34 -34.69
C VAL A 11 -6.72 11.34 -33.17
N VAL A 12 -7.37 10.33 -32.58
CA VAL A 12 -7.27 10.04 -31.16
C VAL A 12 -5.92 9.38 -30.94
N ILE A 13 -4.93 10.15 -30.51
CA ILE A 13 -3.68 9.61 -29.98
C ILE A 13 -4.01 9.09 -28.58
N GLY A 14 -4.40 7.82 -28.51
CA GLY A 14 -4.44 7.08 -27.26
C GLY A 14 -3.02 6.91 -26.76
N LEU A 15 -2.61 7.74 -25.80
CA LEU A 15 -1.42 7.50 -24.99
C LEU A 15 -1.76 6.32 -24.06
N ALA A 16 -1.60 5.09 -24.55
CA ALA A 16 -1.47 3.95 -23.66
C ALA A 16 -0.15 4.12 -22.93
N ALA A 17 -0.21 4.52 -21.66
CA ALA A 17 0.95 4.49 -20.79
C ALA A 17 1.42 3.03 -20.72
N LEU A 18 2.55 2.73 -21.36
CA LEU A 18 3.32 1.54 -21.02
C LEU A 18 3.78 1.77 -19.58
N ALA A 19 3.07 1.16 -18.62
CA ALA A 19 3.63 0.93 -17.31
C ALA A 19 4.83 -0.01 -17.51
N SER A 20 6.02 0.58 -17.58
CA SER A 20 7.26 -0.16 -17.35
C SER A 20 7.21 -0.59 -15.89
N ALA A 21 6.83 -1.85 -15.62
CA ALA A 21 7.05 -2.47 -14.33
C ALA A 21 8.57 -2.57 -14.12
N GLY A 22 9.16 -1.48 -13.61
CA GLY A 22 10.55 -1.47 -13.20
C GLY A 22 10.70 -2.39 -12.01
N THR A 23 11.72 -3.23 -12.02
CA THR A 23 12.16 -3.95 -10.83
C THR A 23 12.46 -2.93 -9.73
N ILE A 24 11.93 -3.15 -8.54
CA ILE A 24 12.18 -2.37 -7.34
C ILE A 24 12.69 -3.28 -6.24
N THR A 25 13.52 -2.74 -5.36
CA THR A 25 14.05 -3.45 -4.21
C THR A 25 13.24 -3.10 -2.96
N PHE A 26 12.80 -4.11 -2.23
CA PHE A 26 12.24 -3.99 -0.89
C PHE A 26 13.26 -4.47 0.13
N GLY A 27 13.47 -3.71 1.21
CA GLY A 27 14.26 -4.13 2.34
C GLY A 27 13.41 -4.31 3.59
N LEU A 28 13.58 -5.43 4.27
CA LEU A 28 13.02 -5.67 5.59
C LEU A 28 14.09 -5.34 6.62
N ASP A 29 13.81 -4.42 7.56
CA ASP A 29 14.78 -4.03 8.58
C ASP A 29 14.97 -5.14 9.63
N GLY A 30 15.76 -4.87 10.67
CA GLY A 30 15.95 -5.81 11.78
C GLY A 30 14.63 -6.14 12.49
N ASP A 31 14.55 -7.34 13.05
CA ASP A 31 13.37 -7.83 13.77
C ASP A 31 12.99 -6.84 14.89
N PRO A 32 11.78 -6.25 14.87
CA PRO A 32 11.31 -5.32 15.89
C PRO A 32 10.98 -6.02 17.23
N GLY A 33 11.09 -7.36 17.32
CA GLY A 33 10.84 -8.13 18.54
C GLY A 33 9.36 -8.27 18.89
N GLN A 34 8.48 -8.14 17.91
CA GLN A 34 7.02 -8.12 18.09
C GLN A 34 6.42 -9.52 18.03
N ASN A 35 6.79 -10.40 18.97
CA ASN A 35 6.28 -11.78 18.97
C ASN A 35 4.90 -11.87 19.62
N TYR A 36 3.89 -12.25 18.83
CA TYR A 36 2.52 -12.43 19.29
C TYR A 36 2.23 -13.90 19.54
N THR A 37 1.87 -14.23 20.78
CA THR A 37 1.53 -15.59 21.21
C THR A 37 0.04 -15.72 21.43
N PHE A 38 -0.58 -16.76 20.86
CA PHE A 38 -2.01 -17.03 20.97
C PHE A 38 -2.29 -18.54 21.06
N VAL A 39 -3.51 -18.91 21.42
CA VAL A 39 -3.99 -20.30 21.40
C VAL A 39 -4.90 -20.49 20.19
N PRO A 40 -4.49 -21.24 19.17
CA PRO A 40 -5.32 -21.47 17.99
C PRO A 40 -6.65 -22.16 18.33
N ILE A 41 -7.70 -21.84 17.59
CA ILE A 41 -8.99 -22.55 17.63
C ILE A 41 -8.73 -24.00 17.24
N GLY A 42 -9.13 -24.91 18.13
CA GLY A 42 -8.94 -26.36 17.93
C GLY A 42 -7.57 -26.89 18.36
N ALA A 43 -6.70 -26.06 18.94
CA ALA A 43 -5.45 -26.51 19.51
C ALA A 43 -5.69 -27.52 20.67
N PRO A 44 -5.09 -28.73 20.62
CA PRO A 44 -5.23 -29.68 21.70
C PRO A 44 -4.55 -29.13 22.97
N ASN A 45 -5.22 -29.27 24.11
CA ASN A 45 -4.68 -28.94 25.44
C ASN A 45 -4.13 -27.50 25.60
N GLY A 46 -4.63 -26.54 24.81
CA GLY A 46 -4.21 -25.14 24.93
C GLY A 46 -2.77 -24.87 24.45
N VAL A 47 -2.25 -25.68 23.53
CA VAL A 47 -0.98 -25.40 22.83
C VAL A 47 -1.04 -24.01 22.21
N THR A 48 0.03 -23.24 22.39
CA THR A 48 0.17 -21.89 21.87
C THR A 48 1.06 -21.86 20.64
N ASP A 49 0.71 -20.98 19.69
CA ASP A 49 1.56 -20.61 18.57
C ASP A 49 2.14 -19.22 18.81
N THR A 50 3.28 -18.92 18.21
CA THR A 50 3.92 -17.60 18.30
C THR A 50 4.42 -17.18 16.95
N GLU A 51 3.94 -16.02 16.50
CA GLU A 51 4.29 -15.46 15.20
C GLU A 51 4.80 -14.03 15.36
N PRO A 52 5.75 -13.58 14.52
CA PRO A 52 6.09 -12.17 14.46
C PRO A 52 4.85 -11.39 14.00
N ALA A 53 4.51 -10.31 14.69
CA ALA A 53 3.37 -9.47 14.36
C ALA A 53 3.83 -8.20 13.66
N GLY A 54 3.10 -7.84 12.61
CA GLY A 54 3.29 -6.59 11.89
C GLY A 54 2.65 -5.39 12.61
N PRO A 55 2.87 -4.18 12.08
CA PRO A 55 3.68 -3.92 10.90
C PRO A 55 5.19 -4.07 11.17
N TYR A 56 5.96 -4.35 10.13
CA TYR A 56 7.42 -4.49 10.17
C TYR A 56 8.09 -3.24 9.58
N PRO A 57 9.16 -2.72 10.20
CA PRO A 57 9.94 -1.65 9.60
C PRO A 57 10.68 -2.15 8.34
N GLY A 58 10.74 -1.31 7.32
CA GLY A 58 11.45 -1.60 6.10
C GLY A 58 11.48 -0.40 5.15
N TRP A 59 11.85 -0.64 3.90
CA TRP A 59 11.90 0.39 2.86
C TRP A 59 11.58 -0.18 1.49
N LEU A 60 11.11 0.69 0.59
CA LEU A 60 10.73 0.33 -0.78
C LEU A 60 11.41 1.29 -1.78
N GLY A 61 12.40 0.80 -2.51
CA GLY A 61 13.24 1.60 -3.40
C GLY A 61 14.70 1.59 -2.96
N GLN A 62 15.12 2.61 -2.22
CA GLN A 62 16.46 2.76 -1.68
C GLN A 62 16.42 2.72 -0.15
N ASN A 63 17.53 2.32 0.49
CA ASN A 63 17.67 2.40 1.94
C ASN A 63 17.97 3.85 2.37
N ILE A 64 16.96 4.71 2.27
CA ILE A 64 17.00 6.12 2.65
C ILE A 64 15.73 6.50 3.42
N PRO A 65 15.75 7.55 4.26
CA PRO A 65 14.58 7.93 5.08
C PRO A 65 13.30 8.23 4.30
N ALA A 66 13.40 8.63 3.02
CA ALA A 66 12.24 8.94 2.19
C ALA A 66 11.46 7.70 1.73
N ASP A 67 12.11 6.53 1.72
CA ASP A 67 11.56 5.26 1.23
C ASP A 67 11.20 4.32 2.39
N ALA A 68 11.43 4.76 3.63
CA ALA A 68 11.14 4.00 4.84
C ALA A 68 9.63 3.92 5.09
N GLY A 69 9.17 2.78 5.58
CA GLY A 69 7.76 2.53 5.85
C GLY A 69 7.54 1.35 6.78
N TYR A 70 6.26 1.07 7.01
CA TYR A 70 5.77 -0.02 7.85
C TYR A 70 4.97 -0.97 6.98
N PHE A 71 5.27 -2.27 7.04
CA PHE A 71 4.73 -3.24 6.10
C PHE A 71 4.09 -4.43 6.81
N PHE A 72 2.97 -4.91 6.28
CA PHE A 72 2.35 -6.18 6.68
C PHE A 72 2.79 -7.28 5.73
N CYS A 73 3.17 -8.44 6.27
CA CYS A 73 3.25 -9.65 5.47
C CYS A 73 1.82 -10.10 5.14
N ILE A 74 1.53 -10.35 3.87
CA ILE A 74 0.21 -10.82 3.41
C ILE A 74 0.27 -12.23 2.81
N SER A 75 1.36 -12.96 3.02
CA SER A 75 1.52 -14.33 2.55
C SER A 75 2.22 -15.18 3.62
N PHE A 76 1.44 -15.82 4.48
CA PHE A 76 1.88 -16.54 5.67
C PHE A 76 2.80 -17.73 5.34
N LEU A 77 2.47 -18.49 4.31
CA LEU A 77 3.16 -19.76 3.98
C LEU A 77 4.56 -19.60 3.38
N LYS A 78 4.97 -18.36 3.11
CA LYS A 78 6.28 -18.04 2.52
C LYS A 78 7.23 -17.54 3.59
N THR A 79 8.52 -17.46 3.26
CA THR A 79 9.54 -17.02 4.21
C THR A 79 10.19 -15.71 3.79
N ALA A 80 10.42 -14.82 4.74
CA ALA A 80 11.32 -13.69 4.58
C ALA A 80 12.23 -13.61 5.80
N THR A 81 13.46 -13.16 5.57
CA THR A 81 14.47 -12.93 6.61
C THR A 81 14.54 -11.45 6.94
N PHE A 82 14.46 -11.10 8.23
CA PHE A 82 14.73 -9.74 8.71
C PHE A 82 16.17 -9.31 8.40
N GLY A 83 16.37 -8.04 8.06
CA GLY A 83 17.67 -7.49 7.66
C GLY A 83 18.11 -7.84 6.23
N ALA A 84 17.21 -8.38 5.39
CA ALA A 84 17.48 -8.74 4.00
C ALA A 84 16.67 -7.87 3.02
N SER A 85 17.10 -7.86 1.76
CA SER A 85 16.42 -7.18 0.67
C SER A 85 16.08 -8.13 -0.47
N TYR A 86 15.00 -7.82 -1.18
CA TYR A 86 14.46 -8.63 -2.27
C TYR A 86 14.09 -7.72 -3.44
N ASP A 87 14.32 -8.22 -4.66
CA ASP A 87 13.88 -7.57 -5.88
C ASP A 87 12.48 -8.08 -6.27
N GLY A 88 11.69 -7.20 -6.87
CA GLY A 88 10.32 -7.50 -7.24
C GLY A 88 9.63 -6.35 -7.95
N THR A 89 8.30 -6.33 -7.85
CA THR A 89 7.44 -5.33 -8.47
C THR A 89 6.44 -4.78 -7.46
N ILE A 90 5.91 -3.59 -7.74
CA ILE A 90 4.79 -3.02 -6.98
C ILE A 90 3.50 -3.25 -7.75
N THR A 91 2.49 -3.73 -7.03
CA THR A 91 1.09 -3.72 -7.44
C THR A 91 0.25 -2.90 -6.46
N THR A 92 -1.00 -2.66 -6.81
CA THR A 92 -2.01 -2.09 -5.91
C THR A 92 -3.02 -3.17 -5.54
N PRO A 93 -3.70 -3.08 -4.37
CA PRO A 93 -4.78 -3.99 -4.01
C PRO A 93 -5.82 -4.10 -5.12
N SER A 94 -6.11 -5.33 -5.53
CA SER A 94 -6.98 -5.62 -6.67
C SER A 94 -7.87 -6.84 -6.46
N THR A 95 -7.47 -7.77 -5.61
CA THR A 95 -8.33 -8.88 -5.17
C THR A 95 -9.15 -8.50 -3.94
N LEU A 96 -10.19 -9.30 -3.67
CA LEU A 96 -11.02 -9.12 -2.48
C LEU A 96 -10.18 -9.20 -1.21
N GLU A 97 -9.31 -10.21 -1.13
CA GLU A 97 -8.46 -10.47 0.03
C GLU A 97 -7.44 -9.36 0.26
N GLU A 98 -6.88 -8.80 -0.83
CA GLU A 98 -5.96 -7.65 -0.76
C GLU A 98 -6.67 -6.39 -0.27
N LEU A 99 -7.93 -6.16 -0.68
CA LEU A 99 -8.72 -5.01 -0.21
C LEU A 99 -9.09 -5.14 1.26
N GLU A 100 -9.46 -6.34 1.72
CA GLU A 100 -9.72 -6.63 3.12
C GLU A 100 -8.45 -6.49 3.98
N ALA A 101 -7.30 -6.95 3.49
CA ALA A 101 -6.01 -6.76 4.15
C ALA A 101 -5.63 -5.27 4.23
N ALA A 102 -5.87 -4.50 3.16
CA ALA A 102 -5.62 -3.06 3.14
C ALA A 102 -6.51 -2.32 4.17
N PHE A 103 -7.78 -2.71 4.28
CA PHE A 103 -8.69 -2.20 5.30
C PHE A 103 -8.17 -2.45 6.72
N LEU A 104 -7.70 -3.66 7.00
CA LEU A 104 -7.14 -4.02 8.30
C LEU A 104 -5.83 -3.29 8.60
N GLY A 105 -4.96 -3.12 7.59
CA GLY A 105 -3.75 -2.31 7.71
C GLY A 105 -4.07 -0.87 8.08
N ALA A 106 -5.05 -0.26 7.43
CA ALA A 106 -5.50 1.10 7.72
C ALA A 106 -6.14 1.21 9.13
N ASP A 107 -6.91 0.21 9.58
CA ASP A 107 -7.46 0.20 10.94
C ASP A 107 -6.36 0.12 11.98
N LEU A 108 -5.33 -0.72 11.79
CA LEU A 108 -4.20 -0.76 12.70
C LEU A 108 -3.41 0.55 12.74
N VAL A 109 -3.20 1.21 11.60
CA VAL A 109 -2.59 2.54 11.57
C VAL A 109 -3.43 3.54 12.38
N SER A 110 -4.76 3.47 12.29
CA SER A 110 -5.66 4.31 13.09
C SER A 110 -5.63 4.03 14.60
N LEU A 111 -5.17 2.84 15.00
CA LEU A 111 -4.97 2.43 16.39
C LEU A 111 -3.56 2.77 16.92
N GLY A 112 -2.73 3.44 16.12
CA GLY A 112 -1.37 3.85 16.46
C GLY A 112 -0.27 3.10 15.71
N GLY A 113 -0.62 2.23 14.74
CA GLY A 113 0.32 1.54 13.86
C GLY A 113 1.35 0.73 14.65
N GLN A 114 2.64 1.05 14.47
CA GLN A 114 3.74 0.43 15.19
C GLN A 114 3.59 0.55 16.73
N ASN A 115 2.98 1.64 17.21
CA ASN A 115 2.79 1.92 18.63
C ASN A 115 1.50 1.33 19.22
N ALA A 116 0.65 0.69 18.40
CA ALA A 116 -0.54 0.01 18.89
C ALA A 116 -0.18 -1.13 19.86
N PRO A 117 -1.09 -1.54 20.77
CA PRO A 117 -0.86 -2.67 21.67
C PRO A 117 -0.51 -3.95 20.91
N LEU A 118 0.42 -4.75 21.44
CA LEU A 118 0.85 -6.00 20.80
C LEU A 118 -0.30 -6.98 20.56
N ALA A 119 -1.29 -7.02 21.46
CA ALA A 119 -2.48 -7.84 21.28
C ALA A 119 -3.26 -7.46 20.01
N GLU A 120 -3.37 -6.16 19.71
CA GLU A 120 -4.09 -5.70 18.51
C GLU A 120 -3.26 -5.89 17.24
N LYS A 121 -1.97 -5.58 17.31
CA LYS A 121 -1.03 -5.86 16.20
C LYS A 121 -1.04 -7.33 15.80
N GLY A 122 -0.97 -8.20 16.80
CA GLY A 122 -1.00 -9.64 16.64
C GLY A 122 -2.31 -10.14 16.05
N ALA A 123 -3.45 -9.77 16.67
CA ALA A 123 -4.76 -10.17 16.19
C ALA A 123 -5.06 -9.69 14.76
N ILE A 124 -4.67 -8.45 14.42
CA ILE A 124 -4.83 -7.91 13.07
C ILE A 124 -3.88 -8.58 12.07
N SER A 125 -2.63 -8.86 12.44
CA SER A 125 -1.70 -9.61 11.57
C SER A 125 -2.21 -11.02 11.28
N MET A 126 -2.72 -11.71 12.30
CA MET A 126 -3.36 -13.02 12.13
C MET A 126 -4.63 -12.94 11.27
N ALA A 127 -5.43 -11.87 11.40
CA ALA A 127 -6.62 -11.67 10.58
C ALA A 127 -6.25 -11.46 9.10
N ILE A 128 -5.22 -10.65 8.82
CA ILE A 128 -4.67 -10.46 7.48
C ILE A 128 -4.30 -11.81 6.87
N TRP A 129 -3.49 -12.62 7.56
CA TRP A 129 -3.09 -13.94 7.05
C TRP A 129 -4.25 -14.90 6.84
N GLN A 130 -5.23 -14.94 7.76
CA GLN A 130 -6.41 -15.80 7.61
C GLN A 130 -7.30 -15.41 6.43
N ILE A 131 -7.26 -14.13 6.02
CA ILE A 131 -7.96 -13.62 4.84
C ILE A 131 -7.16 -13.94 3.57
N THR A 132 -5.86 -13.66 3.56
CA THR A 132 -5.03 -13.73 2.35
C THR A 132 -4.57 -15.15 2.00
N ASP A 133 -4.53 -16.05 2.98
CA ASP A 133 -4.26 -17.48 2.78
C ASP A 133 -5.41 -18.32 3.39
N PRO A 134 -6.60 -18.34 2.77
CA PRO A 134 -7.82 -18.85 3.39
C PRO A 134 -7.94 -20.39 3.41
N THR A 135 -6.97 -21.10 2.85
CA THR A 135 -6.96 -22.57 2.79
C THR A 135 -7.05 -23.15 4.20
N PRO A 136 -8.09 -23.97 4.50
CA PRO A 136 -8.25 -24.53 5.84
C PRO A 136 -7.04 -25.37 6.26
N GLY A 137 -6.39 -24.96 7.35
CA GLY A 137 -5.24 -25.67 7.94
C GLY A 137 -3.88 -25.04 7.61
N ASP A 138 -3.82 -24.09 6.67
CA ASP A 138 -2.57 -23.43 6.28
C ASP A 138 -2.17 -22.31 7.24
N VAL A 139 -3.14 -21.52 7.71
CA VAL A 139 -2.95 -20.49 8.74
C VAL A 139 -3.69 -20.90 10.02
N PRO A 140 -3.03 -20.93 11.18
CA PRO A 140 -3.70 -21.15 12.46
C PRO A 140 -4.80 -20.11 12.71
N ARG A 141 -6.00 -20.56 13.10
CA ARG A 141 -7.10 -19.66 13.42
C ARG A 141 -6.96 -19.09 14.83
N ASP A 142 -6.66 -17.82 14.94
CA ASP A 142 -6.65 -17.07 16.19
C ASP A 142 -8.09 -16.60 16.58
N PRO A 143 -8.59 -16.94 17.78
CA PRO A 143 -9.84 -16.38 18.30
C PRO A 143 -9.89 -14.84 18.33
N ALA A 144 -8.80 -14.17 18.68
CA ALA A 144 -8.75 -12.71 18.79
C ALA A 144 -8.76 -12.02 17.42
N ALA A 145 -8.35 -12.74 16.36
CA ALA A 145 -8.42 -12.26 14.98
C ALA A 145 -9.83 -12.30 14.39
N GLN A 146 -10.74 -13.17 14.87
CA GLN A 146 -12.04 -13.39 14.23
C GLN A 146 -12.94 -12.13 14.12
N PRO A 147 -12.99 -11.23 15.12
CA PRO A 147 -13.72 -9.97 14.99
C PRO A 147 -13.19 -9.09 13.84
N TYR A 148 -11.87 -9.04 13.64
CA TYR A 148 -11.23 -8.28 12.56
C TYR A 148 -11.53 -8.90 11.19
N VAL A 149 -11.41 -10.22 11.06
CA VAL A 149 -11.80 -10.94 9.84
C VAL A 149 -13.26 -10.63 9.47
N THR A 150 -14.16 -10.72 10.44
CA THR A 150 -15.59 -10.44 10.24
C THR A 150 -15.83 -8.98 9.83
N ALA A 151 -15.10 -8.03 10.43
CA ALA A 151 -15.22 -6.61 10.12
C ALA A 151 -14.79 -6.30 8.68
N ALA A 152 -13.65 -6.85 8.23
CA ALA A 152 -13.13 -6.65 6.88
C ALA A 152 -14.10 -7.23 5.82
N GLN A 153 -14.57 -8.47 6.02
CA GLN A 153 -15.53 -9.12 5.14
C GLN A 153 -16.86 -8.36 5.04
N ASN A 154 -17.35 -7.83 6.17
CA ASN A 154 -18.56 -7.01 6.17
C ASN A 154 -18.35 -5.67 5.45
N ALA A 155 -17.20 -5.02 5.62
CA ALA A 155 -16.87 -3.78 4.93
C ALA A 155 -16.86 -3.99 3.40
N TYR A 156 -16.28 -5.11 2.94
CA TYR A 156 -16.34 -5.49 1.53
C TYR A 156 -17.76 -5.80 1.06
N ALA A 157 -18.49 -6.67 1.77
CA ALA A 157 -19.83 -7.13 1.39
C ALA A 157 -20.87 -6.01 1.33
N THR A 158 -20.69 -4.94 2.11
CA THR A 158 -21.55 -3.76 2.10
C THR A 158 -21.21 -2.77 0.99
N GLY A 159 -20.20 -3.05 0.16
CA GLY A 159 -19.76 -2.20 -0.95
C GLY A 159 -18.97 -0.98 -0.49
N ASN A 160 -18.44 -0.99 0.74
CA ASN A 160 -17.68 0.12 1.32
C ASN A 160 -16.18 0.02 1.01
N LEU A 161 -15.72 -1.04 0.33
CA LEU A 161 -14.32 -1.22 -0.07
C LEU A 161 -14.18 -1.33 -1.58
N SER A 162 -13.28 -0.53 -2.13
CA SER A 162 -12.81 -0.56 -3.51
C SER A 162 -11.33 -0.21 -3.56
N ALA A 163 -10.64 -0.56 -4.66
CA ALA A 163 -9.24 -0.18 -4.84
C ALA A 163 -9.02 1.35 -4.79
N ALA A 164 -10.04 2.15 -5.11
CA ALA A 164 -9.99 3.60 -5.05
C ALA A 164 -9.94 4.14 -3.61
N ASP A 165 -10.35 3.34 -2.62
CA ASP A 165 -10.28 3.71 -1.20
C ASP A 165 -8.87 3.54 -0.61
N PHE A 166 -7.94 2.93 -1.37
CA PHE A 166 -6.56 2.67 -0.97
C PHE A 166 -5.54 3.16 -2.00
N PRO A 167 -5.59 4.44 -2.43
CA PRO A 167 -4.77 4.95 -3.53
C PRO A 167 -3.26 4.93 -3.26
N ASN A 168 -2.88 4.92 -1.97
CA ASN A 168 -1.50 4.95 -1.50
C ASN A 168 -1.05 3.60 -0.91
N THR A 169 -1.92 2.59 -0.91
CA THR A 169 -1.54 1.23 -0.51
C THR A 169 -0.84 0.56 -1.69
N THR A 170 0.40 0.12 -1.44
CA THR A 170 1.20 -0.63 -2.40
C THR A 170 1.50 -2.00 -1.86
N ILE A 171 1.61 -2.98 -2.76
CA ILE A 171 1.98 -4.34 -2.46
C ILE A 171 3.28 -4.64 -3.19
N PHE A 172 4.34 -4.94 -2.44
CA PHE A 172 5.57 -5.47 -2.98
C PHE A 172 5.43 -6.98 -3.21
N VAL A 173 5.54 -7.38 -4.47
CA VAL A 173 5.53 -8.78 -4.92
C VAL A 173 6.96 -9.16 -5.32
N PRO A 174 7.63 -10.04 -4.57
CA PRO A 174 8.99 -10.46 -4.89
C PRO A 174 9.05 -11.27 -6.20
N ASP A 175 10.15 -11.14 -6.93
CA ASP A 175 10.42 -11.96 -8.13
C ASP A 175 10.57 -13.45 -7.78
N ASN A 176 11.11 -13.74 -6.59
CA ASN A 176 11.18 -15.10 -6.05
C ASN A 176 9.86 -15.46 -5.33
N THR A 177 9.10 -16.39 -5.90
CA THR A 177 7.79 -16.81 -5.41
C THR A 177 7.81 -17.48 -4.03
N GLY A 178 8.98 -17.90 -3.52
CA GLY A 178 9.16 -18.41 -2.17
C GLY A 178 9.30 -17.33 -1.09
N ILE A 179 9.40 -16.05 -1.47
CA ILE A 179 9.52 -14.91 -0.56
C ILE A 179 8.15 -14.30 -0.27
N GLN A 180 7.99 -13.84 0.97
CA GLN A 180 6.75 -13.19 1.41
C GLN A 180 6.44 -11.92 0.61
N THR A 181 5.15 -11.71 0.35
CA THR A 181 4.59 -10.49 -0.22
C THR A 181 4.30 -9.49 0.92
N PHE A 182 4.63 -8.23 0.71
CA PHE A 182 4.53 -7.19 1.73
C PHE A 182 3.62 -6.05 1.27
N MET A 183 2.64 -5.69 2.10
CA MET A 183 1.75 -4.57 1.87
C MET A 183 2.17 -3.38 2.73
N LEU A 184 2.30 -2.19 2.15
CA LEU A 184 2.54 -0.97 2.90
C LEU A 184 1.33 -0.63 3.78
N ALA A 185 1.58 -0.38 5.06
CA ALA A 185 0.60 0.13 6.01
C ALA A 185 0.31 1.60 5.71
N ALA A 186 -0.63 1.86 4.80
CA ALA A 186 -1.06 3.21 4.46
C ALA A 186 -2.26 3.65 5.33
N ALA A 187 -2.24 4.89 5.81
CA ALA A 187 -3.25 5.45 6.71
C ALA A 187 -4.55 5.90 6.01
N GLU A 188 -4.61 5.86 4.68
CA GLU A 188 -5.53 6.75 3.96
C GLU A 188 -6.87 6.09 3.61
N SER A 189 -7.93 6.79 4.03
CA SER A 189 -9.37 6.58 3.81
C SER A 189 -9.99 5.24 4.24
N LEU A 190 -10.03 4.99 5.55
CA LEU A 190 -11.15 4.23 6.09
C LEU A 190 -12.46 5.03 5.85
N PRO A 191 -13.47 4.45 5.19
CA PRO A 191 -14.77 5.11 5.02
C PRO A 191 -15.36 5.46 6.39
N GLY A 192 -15.44 6.75 6.73
CA GLY A 192 -16.02 7.23 7.99
C GLY A 192 -15.05 7.46 9.16
N LYS A 193 -13.72 7.26 8.99
CA LYS A 193 -12.72 7.53 10.04
C LYS A 193 -11.60 8.42 9.50
N SER A 194 -11.69 9.72 9.77
CA SER A 194 -10.63 10.69 9.43
C SER A 194 -9.43 10.45 10.35
N ILE A 195 -8.31 10.02 9.79
CA ILE A 195 -7.03 10.00 10.52
C ILE A 195 -6.38 11.37 10.38
N SER A 196 -6.14 12.05 11.50
CA SER A 196 -5.40 13.32 11.54
C SER A 196 -3.94 13.03 11.19
N GLY A 197 -3.55 13.37 9.97
CA GLY A 197 -2.26 13.04 9.38
C GLY A 197 -1.07 13.78 9.98
N ASN A 198 -0.42 13.18 10.97
CA ASN A 198 0.87 13.69 11.46
C ASN A 198 1.97 12.61 11.61
N GLU A 199 1.79 11.41 11.06
CA GLU A 199 2.75 10.30 11.19
C GLU A 199 3.07 9.59 9.85
N LEU A 200 2.80 10.24 8.71
CA LEU A 200 3.35 9.82 7.42
C LEU A 200 4.37 10.86 6.98
N SER A 201 5.64 10.47 7.07
CA SER A 201 6.78 11.19 6.52
C SER A 201 6.45 11.68 5.11
N ALA A 202 6.63 12.98 4.89
CA ALA A 202 6.29 13.66 3.66
C ALA A 202 7.08 13.09 2.46
N THR A 203 6.49 12.14 1.74
CA THR A 203 6.78 11.96 0.32
C THR A 203 6.25 13.18 -0.42
N PRO A 204 7.09 13.93 -1.17
CA PRO A 204 6.58 14.99 -2.01
C PRO A 204 5.75 14.37 -3.12
N GLU A 205 4.47 14.72 -3.23
CA GLU A 205 3.69 14.32 -4.39
C GLU A 205 4.38 14.82 -5.68
N PRO A 206 4.60 13.95 -6.69
CA PRO A 206 5.29 14.33 -7.93
C PRO A 206 4.57 15.39 -8.76
N THR A 207 3.36 15.79 -8.38
CA THR A 207 2.52 16.80 -9.05
C THR A 207 2.91 18.25 -8.72
N GLY A 208 3.62 18.51 -7.62
CA GLY A 208 4.00 19.87 -7.21
C GLY A 208 5.11 20.51 -8.07
N ILE A 209 6.08 19.72 -8.52
CA ILE A 209 7.25 20.24 -9.27
C ILE A 209 6.86 20.63 -10.70
N VAL A 210 5.92 19.93 -11.32
CA VAL A 210 5.46 20.24 -12.69
C VAL A 210 4.74 21.59 -12.76
N LEU A 211 3.95 21.93 -11.73
CA LEU A 211 3.23 23.21 -11.65
C LEU A 211 4.17 24.41 -11.39
N ILE A 212 5.22 24.23 -10.60
CA ILE A 212 6.21 25.30 -10.33
C ILE A 212 7.08 25.56 -11.57
N VAL A 213 7.49 24.51 -12.28
CA VAL A 213 8.30 24.65 -13.51
C VAL A 213 7.49 25.26 -14.66
N THR A 214 6.21 24.91 -14.81
CA THR A 214 5.34 25.56 -15.82
C THR A 214 5.00 27.01 -15.47
N GLY A 215 4.81 27.34 -14.19
CA GLY A 215 4.58 28.72 -13.74
C GLY A 215 5.76 29.67 -14.02
N LEU A 216 7.00 29.22 -13.76
CA LEU A 216 8.21 30.01 -14.00
C LEU A 216 8.49 30.25 -15.50
N CYS A 217 8.20 29.26 -16.35
CA CYS A 217 8.31 29.42 -17.81
C CYS A 217 7.33 30.47 -18.38
N LEU A 218 6.11 30.53 -17.86
CA LEU A 218 5.11 31.52 -18.29
C LEU A 218 5.47 32.95 -17.84
N ILE A 219 6.05 33.11 -16.65
CA ILE A 219 6.52 34.42 -16.17
C ILE A 219 7.71 34.90 -17.01
N CYS A 220 8.67 34.04 -17.36
CA CYS A 220 9.79 34.41 -18.22
C CYS A 220 9.35 34.83 -19.64
N LEU A 221 8.36 34.13 -20.21
CA LEU A 221 7.82 34.47 -21.53
C LEU A 221 7.02 35.79 -21.54
N SER A 222 6.34 36.13 -20.45
CA SER A 222 5.63 37.41 -20.32
C SER A 222 6.55 38.63 -20.30
N ARG A 223 7.76 38.49 -19.74
CA ARG A 223 8.75 39.58 -19.65
C ARG A 223 9.48 39.84 -20.98
N ILE A 224 9.62 38.83 -21.84
CA ILE A 224 10.23 38.99 -23.17
C ILE A 224 9.33 39.80 -24.12
N LYS A 225 8.00 39.72 -23.96
CA LYS A 225 7.06 40.53 -24.76
C LYS A 225 7.05 42.02 -24.39
N MET A 226 7.34 42.39 -23.14
CA MET A 226 7.41 43.81 -22.75
C MET A 226 8.70 44.49 -23.20
N ALA A 227 9.84 43.79 -23.20
CA ALA A 227 11.12 44.37 -23.62
C ALA A 227 11.14 44.76 -25.12
N LYS A 228 10.35 44.09 -25.97
CA LYS A 228 10.24 44.44 -27.41
C LYS A 228 9.27 45.59 -27.71
N ARG A 229 8.49 46.07 -26.73
CA ARG A 229 7.59 47.22 -26.90
C ARG A 229 8.18 48.56 -26.42
N ALA A 230 9.33 48.54 -25.75
CA ALA A 230 10.01 49.75 -25.26
C ALA A 230 11.07 50.31 -26.22
N THR A 231 11.32 49.65 -27.37
CA THR A 231 12.16 50.16 -28.45
C THR A 231 11.40 50.10 -29.77
N LYS A 232 10.47 51.04 -29.93
CA LYS A 232 10.10 51.60 -31.23
C LYS A 232 9.58 53.01 -31.04
#